data_AF-A0A8W8L0Y3-F1
#
_entry.id   AF-A0A8W8L0Y3-F1
#
_cell.length_a   1.000
_cell.length_b   1.000
_cell.length_c   1.000
_cell.angle_alpha   90.00
_cell.angle_beta   90.00
_cell.angle_gamma   90.00
#
_symmetry.space_group_name_H-M   'P 1'
#
loop_
_entity.id
_entity.type
_entity.pdbx_description
1 polymer ?
#
loop_
_entity_poly.entity_id
_entity_poly.type
_entity_poly.pdbx_seq_one_letter_code
_entity_poly.pdbx_strand_id
1 'polypeptide(L)'
;PIPSEHKVLQDIFTSLVLNCSSVASNAQMKRKLDDVSRKLEVLYDRLRENRLSQSVVLGLHQIVQAVQQYDYNTALQIYTQMISQANFSEISSFMPGLKVLIQSAMQLNVYVQAH
;
A
#
# COMPACT_ATOMS: atom_id res chain seq x y z
N PRO A 1 -11.69 7.98 12.93
CA PRO A 1 -11.70 6.50 12.85
C PRO A 1 -11.90 6.13 11.39
N ILE A 2 -11.11 5.20 10.85
CA ILE A 2 -11.27 4.72 9.48
C ILE A 2 -12.53 3.84 9.41
N PRO A 3 -13.36 3.93 8.35
CA PRO A 3 -14.50 3.04 8.14
C PRO A 3 -14.09 1.56 8.21
N SER A 4 -14.95 0.71 8.75
CA SER A 4 -14.68 -0.73 8.89
C SER A 4 -14.32 -1.40 7.56
N GLU A 5 -14.89 -0.94 6.46
CA GLU A 5 -14.54 -1.41 5.10
C GLU A 5 -13.07 -1.16 4.77
N HIS A 6 -12.50 -0.02 5.16
CA HIS A 6 -11.12 0.34 4.83
C HIS A 6 -10.11 -0.10 5.91
N LYS A 7 -10.57 -0.70 7.02
CA LYS A 7 -9.66 -1.25 8.04
C LYS A 7 -8.74 -2.33 7.47
N VAL A 8 -9.23 -3.15 6.54
CA VAL A 8 -8.40 -4.18 5.89
C VAL A 8 -7.22 -3.57 5.13
N LEU A 9 -7.41 -2.40 4.51
CA LEU A 9 -6.31 -1.70 3.84
C LEU A 9 -5.24 -1.28 4.84
N GLN A 10 -5.67 -0.73 5.98
CA GLN A 10 -4.77 -0.30 7.03
C GLN A 10 -3.98 -1.49 7.59
N ASP A 11 -4.68 -2.57 7.96
CA ASP A 11 -4.08 -3.75 8.56
C ASP A 11 -3.06 -4.40 7.64
N ILE A 12 -3.43 -4.66 6.38
CA ILE A 12 -2.57 -5.35 5.42
C ILE A 12 -1.37 -4.49 5.05
N PHE A 13 -1.54 -3.21 4.72
CA PHE A 13 -0.39 -2.36 4.38
C PHE A 13 0.54 -2.15 5.56
N THR A 14 0.01 -1.97 6.77
CA THR A 14 0.82 -1.82 7.99
C THR A 14 1.61 -3.10 8.26
N SER A 15 0.94 -4.25 8.20
CA SER A 15 1.57 -5.56 8.37
C SER A 15 2.64 -5.80 7.31
N LEU A 16 2.38 -5.45 6.04
CA LEU A 16 3.35 -5.58 4.95
C LEU A 16 4.61 -4.75 5.21
N VAL A 17 4.47 -3.50 5.64
CA VAL A 17 5.62 -2.64 5.98
C VAL A 17 6.39 -3.18 7.18
N LEU A 18 5.70 -3.61 8.23
CA LEU A 18 6.33 -4.16 9.43
C LEU A 18 7.13 -5.43 9.10
N ASN A 19 6.54 -6.35 8.35
CA ASN A 19 7.22 -7.56 7.91
C ASN A 19 8.42 -7.21 7.00
N CYS A 20 8.25 -6.33 6.03
CA CYS A 20 9.37 -5.85 5.20
C CYS A 20 10.48 -5.23 6.06
N SER A 21 10.13 -4.46 7.09
CA SER A 21 11.10 -3.77 7.95
C SER A 21 11.85 -4.74 8.87
N SER A 22 11.17 -5.81 9.28
CA SER A 22 11.75 -6.89 10.07
C SER A 22 12.71 -7.75 9.24
N VAL A 23 12.33 -8.06 7.99
CA VAL A 23 13.17 -8.83 7.06
C VAL A 23 14.32 -7.99 6.48
N ALA A 24 14.14 -6.67 6.39
CA ALA A 24 15.15 -5.75 5.87
C ALA A 24 16.43 -5.73 6.73
N SER A 25 17.48 -6.40 6.25
CA SER A 25 18.81 -6.36 6.86
C SER A 25 19.58 -5.07 6.58
N ASN A 26 19.26 -4.37 5.48
CA ASN A 26 20.00 -3.18 5.04
C ASN A 26 19.36 -1.88 5.55
N ALA A 27 20.19 -0.98 6.09
CA ALA A 27 19.77 0.34 6.59
C ALA A 27 19.08 1.20 5.51
N GLN A 28 19.48 1.07 4.24
CA GLN A 28 18.84 1.76 3.12
C GLN A 28 17.38 1.31 2.92
N MET A 29 17.12 0.02 3.08
CA MET A 29 15.78 -0.55 2.94
C MET A 29 14.87 -0.09 4.07
N LYS A 30 15.38 -0.10 5.31
CA LYS A 30 14.67 0.44 6.48
C LYS A 30 14.28 1.92 6.28
N ARG A 31 15.19 2.75 5.75
CA ARG A 31 14.86 4.15 5.41
C ARG A 31 13.75 4.28 4.36
N LYS A 32 13.75 3.42 3.33
CA LYS A 32 12.67 3.39 2.33
C LYS A 32 11.33 3.03 2.96
N LEU A 33 11.32 2.02 3.85
CA LEU A 33 10.11 1.55 4.51
C LEU A 33 9.56 2.59 5.50
N ASP A 34 10.43 3.35 6.17
CA ASP A 34 10.02 4.48 7.00
C ASP A 34 9.29 5.57 6.19
N ASP A 35 9.81 5.92 5.01
CA ASP A 35 9.12 6.84 4.09
C ASP A 35 7.77 6.30 3.61
N VAL A 36 7.73 5.00 3.28
CA VAL A 36 6.48 4.30 2.93
C VAL A 36 5.47 4.39 4.07
N SER A 37 5.87 4.13 5.32
CA SER A 37 5.00 4.24 6.49
C SER A 37 4.36 5.62 6.59
N ARG A 38 5.14 6.69 6.48
CA ARG A 38 4.59 8.06 6.50
C ARG A 38 3.60 8.31 5.36
N LYS A 39 3.88 7.77 4.17
CA LYS A 39 2.97 7.89 3.02
C LYS A 39 1.67 7.10 3.23
N LEU A 40 1.72 5.95 3.90
CA LEU A 40 0.53 5.20 4.28
C LEU A 40 -0.30 5.95 5.31
N GLU A 41 0.32 6.66 6.26
CA GLU A 41 -0.42 7.52 7.19
C GLU A 41 -1.22 8.59 6.44
N VAL A 42 -0.63 9.22 5.42
CA VAL A 42 -1.36 10.16 4.55
C VAL A 42 -2.51 9.47 3.83
N LEU A 43 -2.31 8.25 3.30
CA LEU A 43 -3.38 7.46 2.69
C LEU A 43 -4.54 7.22 3.68
N TYR A 44 -4.23 6.85 4.91
CA TYR A 44 -5.22 6.57 5.96
C TYR A 44 -6.00 7.82 6.37
N ASP A 45 -5.32 8.96 6.44
CA ASP A 45 -5.98 10.25 6.69
C ASP A 45 -6.95 10.59 5.56
N ARG A 46 -6.52 10.42 4.29
CA ARG A 46 -7.39 10.63 3.12
C ARG A 46 -8.59 9.69 3.08
N LEU A 47 -8.42 8.42 3.45
CA LEU A 47 -9.52 7.44 3.57
C LEU A 47 -10.51 7.87 4.65
N ARG A 48 -10.01 8.33 5.80
CA ARG A 48 -10.84 8.83 6.91
C ARG A 48 -11.60 10.09 6.54
N GLU A 49 -10.97 11.01 5.82
CA GLU A 49 -11.59 12.25 5.35
C GLU A 49 -12.51 12.05 4.12
N ASN A 50 -12.61 10.82 3.58
CA ASN A 50 -13.33 10.51 2.34
C ASN A 50 -12.86 11.38 1.15
N ARG A 51 -11.56 11.68 1.10
CA ARG A 51 -10.91 12.50 0.06
C ARG A 51 -10.51 11.69 -1.17
N LEU A 52 -10.71 10.38 -1.14
CA LEU A 52 -10.36 9.48 -2.23
C LEU A 52 -11.61 9.07 -2.98
N SER A 53 -11.55 9.17 -4.30
CA SER A 53 -12.57 8.66 -5.20
C SER A 53 -12.77 7.14 -5.04
N GLN A 54 -14.00 6.68 -5.25
CA GLN A 54 -14.35 5.26 -5.12
C GLN A 54 -13.46 4.34 -5.98
N SER A 55 -13.09 4.78 -7.19
CA SER A 55 -12.15 4.04 -8.06
C SER A 55 -10.77 3.84 -7.43
N VAL A 56 -10.25 4.85 -6.71
CA VAL A 56 -8.96 4.76 -6.01
C VAL A 56 -9.05 3.77 -4.86
N VAL A 57 -10.11 3.89 -4.05
CA VAL A 57 -10.37 2.98 -2.93
C VAL A 57 -10.49 1.54 -3.42
N LEU A 58 -11.28 1.29 -4.47
CA LEU A 58 -11.41 -0.03 -5.08
C LEU A 58 -10.07 -0.58 -5.57
N GLY A 59 -9.24 0.25 -6.22
CA GLY A 59 -7.91 -0.15 -6.64
C GLY A 59 -7.00 -0.57 -5.47
N LEU A 60 -7.04 0.16 -4.36
CA LEU A 60 -6.29 -0.20 -3.14
C LEU A 60 -6.75 -1.55 -2.57
N HIS A 61 -8.06 -1.81 -2.56
CA HIS A 61 -8.62 -3.09 -2.13
C HIS A 61 -8.15 -4.23 -3.02
N GLN A 62 -8.13 -4.03 -4.34
CA GLN A 62 -7.62 -5.03 -5.28
C GLN A 62 -6.12 -5.29 -5.09
N ILE A 63 -5.32 -4.25 -4.82
CA ILE A 63 -3.90 -4.40 -4.50
C ILE A 63 -3.72 -5.26 -3.26
N VAL A 64 -4.48 -4.98 -2.20
CA VAL A 64 -4.45 -5.77 -0.96
C VAL A 64 -4.81 -7.23 -1.23
N GLN A 65 -5.88 -7.49 -1.97
CA GLN A 65 -6.27 -8.84 -2.38
C GLN A 65 -5.14 -9.56 -3.15
N ALA A 66 -4.51 -8.88 -4.10
CA ALA A 66 -3.41 -9.43 -4.88
C ALA A 66 -2.19 -9.76 -4.00
N VAL A 67 -1.82 -8.86 -3.08
CA VAL A 67 -0.75 -9.09 -2.10
C VAL A 67 -1.05 -10.29 -1.20
N GLN A 68 -2.29 -10.45 -0.74
CA GLN A 68 -2.72 -11.60 0.05
C GLN A 68 -2.61 -12.92 -0.73
N GLN A 69 -2.77 -12.89 -2.05
CA GLN A 69 -2.60 -14.04 -2.95
C GLN A 69 -1.15 -14.22 -3.42
N TYR A 70 -0.21 -13.43 -2.90
CA TYR A 70 1.20 -13.40 -3.33
C TYR A 70 1.42 -12.92 -4.76
N ASP A 71 0.40 -12.30 -5.36
CA ASP A 71 0.45 -11.82 -6.74
C ASP A 71 0.85 -10.33 -6.81
N TYR A 72 2.13 -10.08 -6.52
CA TYR A 72 2.71 -8.73 -6.59
C TYR A 72 2.70 -8.16 -8.02
N ASN A 73 2.71 -9.01 -9.04
CA ASN A 73 2.59 -8.60 -10.44
C ASN A 73 1.23 -7.96 -10.70
N THR A 74 0.15 -8.59 -10.24
CA THR A 74 -1.21 -8.06 -10.33
C THR A 74 -1.34 -6.78 -9.52
N ALA A 75 -0.75 -6.70 -8.32
CA ALA A 75 -0.70 -5.47 -7.53
C ALA A 75 -0.04 -4.30 -8.30
N LEU A 76 1.05 -4.54 -9.01
CA LEU A 76 1.72 -3.53 -9.85
C LEU A 76 0.89 -3.14 -11.09
N GLN A 77 0.17 -4.09 -11.70
CA GLN A 77 -0.76 -3.82 -12.79
C GLN A 77 -1.89 -2.89 -12.34
N ILE A 78 -2.54 -3.21 -11.22
CA ILE A 78 -3.60 -2.38 -10.63
C ILE A 78 -3.07 -0.99 -10.27
N TYR A 79 -1.90 -0.92 -9.64
CA TYR A 79 -1.22 0.34 -9.34
C TYR A 79 -1.04 1.21 -10.61
N THR A 80 -0.64 0.61 -11.71
CA THR A 80 -0.43 1.32 -12.99
C THR A 80 -1.75 1.80 -13.57
N GLN A 81 -2.80 0.97 -13.53
CA GLN A 81 -4.16 1.34 -13.92
C GLN A 81 -4.69 2.51 -13.08
N MET A 82 -4.47 2.48 -11.77
CA MET A 82 -4.85 3.57 -10.87
C MET A 82 -4.15 4.88 -11.23
N ILE A 83 -2.85 4.87 -11.56
CA ILE A 83 -2.17 6.09 -11.99
C ILE A 83 -2.80 6.67 -13.26
N SER A 84 -3.21 5.81 -14.18
CA SER A 84 -3.81 6.25 -15.44
C SER A 84 -5.23 6.82 -15.28
N GLN A 85 -5.99 6.35 -14.28
CA GLN A 85 -7.40 6.71 -14.12
C GLN A 85 -7.68 7.68 -12.96
N ALA A 86 -6.84 7.68 -11.93
CA ALA A 86 -7.04 8.50 -10.74
C ALA A 86 -6.50 9.92 -10.93
N ASN A 87 -7.09 10.87 -10.20
CA ASN A 87 -6.63 12.25 -10.24
C ASN A 87 -5.27 12.38 -9.54
N PHE A 88 -4.31 13.04 -10.18
CA PHE A 88 -2.96 13.18 -9.65
C PHE A 88 -2.92 13.82 -8.25
N SER A 89 -3.74 14.83 -7.97
CA SER A 89 -3.81 15.47 -6.64
C SER A 89 -4.26 14.53 -5.53
N GLU A 90 -5.06 13.50 -5.84
CA GLU A 90 -5.52 12.53 -4.84
C GLU A 90 -4.41 11.53 -4.49
N ILE A 91 -3.77 10.97 -5.53
CA ILE A 91 -2.84 9.85 -5.36
C ILE A 91 -1.38 10.26 -5.14
N SER A 92 -0.93 11.39 -5.70
CA SER A 92 0.48 11.82 -5.73
C SER A 92 1.18 11.82 -4.38
N SER A 93 0.43 12.08 -3.30
CA SER A 93 0.97 12.14 -1.94
C SER A 93 1.50 10.76 -1.45
N PHE A 94 0.77 9.68 -1.74
CA PHE A 94 1.07 8.33 -1.23
C PHE A 94 1.50 7.32 -2.29
N MET A 95 1.17 7.55 -3.57
CA MET A 95 1.45 6.62 -4.67
C MET A 95 2.91 6.15 -4.77
N PRO A 96 3.93 7.03 -4.64
CA PRO A 96 5.32 6.60 -4.67
C PRO A 96 5.64 5.60 -3.55
N GLY A 97 5.03 5.79 -2.37
CA GLY A 97 5.19 4.91 -1.21
C GLY A 97 4.57 3.55 -1.46
N LEU A 98 3.38 3.52 -2.05
CA LEU A 98 2.70 2.27 -2.40
C LEU A 98 3.53 1.44 -3.39
N LYS A 99 4.10 2.08 -4.42
CA LYS A 99 4.98 1.41 -5.38
C LYS A 99 6.22 0.84 -4.73
N VAL A 100 6.86 1.63 -3.86
CA VAL A 100 8.06 1.18 -3.14
C VAL A 100 7.70 0.02 -2.24
N LEU A 101 6.55 0.05 -1.55
CA LEU A 101 6.08 -1.04 -0.70
C LEU A 101 5.92 -2.35 -1.46
N ILE A 102 5.19 -2.33 -2.58
CA ILE A 102 4.94 -3.52 -3.40
C ILE A 102 6.26 -4.11 -3.91
N GLN A 103 7.15 -3.26 -4.45
CA GLN A 103 8.47 -3.72 -4.91
C GLN A 103 9.34 -4.25 -3.77
N SER A 104 9.26 -3.61 -2.59
CA SER A 104 10.01 -4.04 -1.40
C SER A 104 9.56 -5.41 -0.93
N ALA A 105 8.24 -5.61 -0.83
CA ALA A 105 7.65 -6.89 -0.45
C ALA A 105 7.98 -7.99 -1.47
N MET A 106 7.94 -7.67 -2.77
CA MET A 106 8.30 -8.59 -3.84
C MET A 106 9.79 -8.97 -3.80
N GLN A 107 10.69 -8.02 -3.56
CA GLN A 107 12.14 -8.30 -3.44
C GLN A 107 12.47 -9.10 -2.18
N LEU A 108 11.83 -8.77 -1.06
CA LEU A 108 12.07 -9.41 0.23
C LEU A 108 11.30 -10.73 0.41
N ASN A 109 10.44 -11.11 -0.56
CA ASN A 109 9.55 -12.27 -0.48
C ASN A 109 8.75 -12.30 0.83
N VAL A 110 8.21 -11.14 1.21
CA VAL A 110 7.42 -10.99 2.44
C VAL A 110 6.02 -11.53 2.21
N TYR A 111 5.42 -12.09 3.26
CA TYR A 111 4.11 -12.71 3.22
C TYR A 111 3.19 -12.04 4.25
N VAL A 112 1.96 -11.69 3.85
CA VAL A 112 0.95 -11.15 4.77
C VAL A 112 -0.29 -12.04 4.69
N GLN A 113 -0.46 -12.87 5.71
CA GLN A 113 -1.68 -13.65 5.89
C GLN A 113 -2.64 -12.84 6.76
N ALA A 114 -3.78 -12.42 6.20
CA ALA A 114 -4.90 -11.95 7.02
C ALA A 114 -5.38 -13.14 7.86
N HIS A 115 -5.31 -13.02 9.18
CA HIS A 115 -5.90 -13.99 10.11
C HIS A 115 -7.34 -13.57 10.42
#